data_AF-A0A1J6XEY7-F1
#
_entry.id   AF-A0A1J6XEY7-F1
#
_cell.length_a   1.000
_cell.length_b   1.000
_cell.length_c   1.000
_cell.angle_alpha   90.00
_cell.angle_beta   90.00
_cell.angle_gamma   90.00
#
_symmetry.space_group_name_H-M   'P 1'
#
loop_
_entity.id
_entity.type
_entity.pdbx_description
1 polymer ?
#
loop_
_entity_poly.entity_id
_entity_poly.type
_entity_poly.pdbx_seq_one_letter_code
_entity_poly.pdbx_strand_id
1 'polypeptide(L)' 'MRREDRGHRLGLRVKLENLRMLQRHSPETPRIYTYNAASNAHMLAVNTRLGFRPTGRLGELQKKAG' A
#
# COMPACT_ATOMS: atom_id res chain seq x y z
N MET A 1 8.71 -0.98 -9.49
CA MET A 1 8.23 -0.56 -10.84
C MET A 1 9.38 0.16 -11.50
N ARG A 2 9.78 -0.30 -12.69
CA ARG A 2 10.94 0.27 -13.38
C ARG A 2 10.64 1.70 -13.79
N ARG A 3 11.66 2.51 -14.06
CA ARG A 3 11.46 3.95 -14.29
C ARG A 3 10.68 4.18 -15.58
N GLU A 4 11.00 3.40 -16.60
CA GLU A 4 10.36 3.32 -17.91
C GLU A 4 8.86 2.97 -17.83
N ASP A 5 8.44 2.21 -16.83
CA ASP A 5 7.04 1.80 -16.71
C ASP A 5 6.17 2.90 -16.07
N ARG A 6 6.76 3.91 -15.41
CA ARG A 6 6.03 4.94 -14.63
C ARG A 6 5.10 5.78 -15.52
N GLY A 7 4.09 6.41 -14.92
CA GLY A 7 3.07 7.17 -15.64
C GLY A 7 1.89 6.34 -16.16
N HIS A 8 2.08 5.04 -16.40
CA HIS A 8 1.05 4.16 -16.97
C HIS A 8 0.09 3.51 -15.96
N ARG A 9 0.01 4.07 -14.73
CA ARG A 9 -0.83 3.58 -13.62
C ARG A 9 -0.66 2.08 -13.31
N LEU A 10 0.47 1.47 -13.67
CA LEU A 10 0.67 0.02 -13.51
C LEU A 10 0.62 -0.40 -12.03
N GLY A 11 1.25 0.38 -11.14
CA GLY A 11 1.20 0.09 -9.70
C GLY A 11 -0.21 0.06 -9.12
N LEU A 12 -1.11 0.92 -9.61
CA LEU A 12 -2.53 0.91 -9.23
C LEU A 12 -3.22 -0.36 -9.74
N ARG A 13 -3.01 -0.71 -11.02
CA ARG A 13 -3.60 -1.91 -11.64
C ARG A 13 -3.16 -3.19 -10.93
N VAL A 14 -1.86 -3.31 -10.63
CA VAL A 14 -1.29 -4.45 -9.90
C VAL A 14 -1.95 -4.61 -8.53
N LYS A 15 -2.09 -3.51 -7.77
CA LYS A 15 -2.77 -3.56 -6.46
C LYS A 15 -4.25 -3.93 -6.59
N LEU A 16 -4.95 -3.40 -7.59
CA LEU A 16 -6.36 -3.73 -7.82
C LEU A 16 -6.56 -5.22 -8.12
N GLU A 17 -5.75 -5.80 -9.00
CA GLU A 17 -5.82 -7.23 -9.30
C GLU A 17 -5.44 -8.10 -8.10
N ASN A 18 -4.47 -7.67 -7.30
CA ASN A 18 -4.13 -8.37 -6.07
C ASN A 18 -5.30 -8.39 -5.07
N LEU A 19 -6.01 -7.27 -4.89
CA LEU A 19 -7.22 -7.20 -4.05
C LEU A 19 -8.35 -8.10 -4.60
N ARG A 20 -8.57 -8.09 -5.91
CA ARG A 20 -9.54 -8.99 -6.57
C ARG A 20 -9.18 -10.45 -6.37
N MET A 21 -7.89 -10.78 -6.44
CA MET A 21 -7.40 -12.14 -6.18
C MET A 21 -7.67 -12.55 -4.74
N LEU A 22 -7.38 -11.68 -3.76
CA LEU A 22 -7.66 -11.94 -2.35
C LEU A 22 -9.15 -12.19 -2.11
N GLN A 23 -10.03 -11.37 -2.70
CA GLN A 23 -11.49 -11.55 -2.58
C GLN A 23 -11.95 -12.93 -3.08
N ARG A 24 -11.31 -13.47 -4.12
CA ARG A 24 -11.63 -14.80 -4.66
C ARG A 24 -11.12 -15.95 -3.77
N HIS A 25 -9.93 -15.80 -3.19
CA HIS A 25 -9.23 -16.91 -2.50
C HIS A 25 -9.43 -16.88 -0.99
N SER A 26 -9.80 -15.73 -0.44
CA SER A 26 -10.03 -15.53 0.99
C SER A 26 -11.15 -14.49 1.19
N PRO A 27 -12.40 -14.83 0.81
CA PRO A 27 -13.53 -13.91 0.89
C PRO A 27 -13.82 -13.45 2.32
N GLU A 28 -13.50 -14.28 3.31
CA GLU A 28 -13.69 -13.98 4.74
C GLU A 28 -12.61 -13.07 5.33
N THR A 29 -11.65 -12.57 4.54
CA THR A 29 -10.62 -11.65 5.05
C THR A 29 -11.28 -10.37 5.56
N PRO A 30 -11.29 -10.11 6.88
CA PRO A 30 -12.13 -9.06 7.44
C PRO A 30 -11.54 -7.66 7.17
N ARG A 31 -10.21 -7.57 7.06
CA ARG A 31 -9.46 -6.31 6.93
C ARG A 31 -8.12 -6.54 6.24
N ILE A 32 -7.64 -5.51 5.54
CA ILE A 32 -6.31 -5.47 4.92
C ILE A 32 -5.62 -4.20 5.41
N TYR A 33 -4.42 -4.36 5.94
CA TYR A 33 -3.57 -3.26 6.35
C TYR A 33 -2.37 -3.13 5.41
N THR A 34 -1.92 -1.91 5.19
CA THR A 34 -0.73 -1.60 4.41
C THR A 34 -0.10 -0.33 4.96
N TYR A 35 1.21 -0.19 4.79
CA TYR A 35 1.98 0.91 5.35
C TYR A 35 2.82 1.56 4.24
N ASN A 36 2.92 2.88 4.27
CA ASN A 36 3.85 3.65 3.46
C ASN A 36 4.56 4.65 4.37
N ALA A 37 5.76 5.08 4.00
CA ALA A 37 6.34 6.29 4.59
C ALA A 37 5.39 7.48 4.39
N ALA A 38 5.21 8.29 5.44
CA ALA A 38 4.32 9.46 5.40
C ALA A 38 4.76 10.51 4.36
N SER A 39 6.04 10.52 4.00
CA SER A 39 6.61 11.37 2.95
C SER A 39 6.29 10.89 1.53
N ASN A 40 5.79 9.66 1.34
CA ASN A 40 5.50 9.10 0.02
C ASN A 40 4.08 9.45 -0.45
N ALA A 41 3.87 10.72 -0.80
CA ALA A 41 2.58 11.24 -1.24
C ALA A 41 1.97 10.46 -2.42
N HIS A 42 2.81 9.97 -3.35
CA HIS A 42 2.35 9.17 -4.48
C HIS A 42 1.67 7.85 -4.04
N MET A 43 2.33 7.10 -3.14
CA MET A 43 1.77 5.84 -2.64
C MET A 43 0.56 6.05 -1.72
N LEU A 44 0.52 7.17 -0.98
CA LEU A 44 -0.66 7.56 -0.22
C LEU A 44 -1.86 7.77 -1.16
N ALA A 45 -1.70 8.53 -2.24
CA ALA A 45 -2.76 8.77 -3.22
C ALA A 45 -3.27 7.47 -3.88
N VAL A 46 -2.37 6.53 -4.19
CA VAL A 46 -2.75 5.20 -4.71
C VAL A 46 -3.62 4.44 -3.71
N ASN A 47 -3.21 4.37 -2.44
CA ASN A 47 -3.96 3.65 -1.41
C ASN A 47 -5.32 4.32 -1.12
N THR A 48 -5.38 5.66 -1.07
CA THR A 48 -6.64 6.40 -0.92
C THR A 48 -7.60 6.11 -2.07
N ARG A 49 -7.10 6.05 -3.32
CA ARG A 49 -7.93 5.71 -4.49
C ARG A 49 -8.50 4.28 -4.44
N LEU A 50 -7.81 3.36 -3.76
CA LEU A 50 -8.25 1.98 -3.54
C LEU A 50 -9.16 1.83 -2.31
N GLY A 51 -9.48 2.93 -1.61
CA GLY A 51 -10.39 2.92 -0.46
C GLY A 51 -9.71 2.68 0.90
N PHE A 52 -8.38 2.59 0.96
CA PHE A 52 -7.67 2.54 2.23
C PHE A 52 -7.81 3.87 2.98
N ARG A 53 -7.91 3.78 4.31
CA ARG A 53 -8.01 4.93 5.22
C ARG A 53 -6.84 4.91 6.21
N PRO A 54 -6.32 6.07 6.64
CA PRO A 54 -5.31 6.12 7.69
C PRO A 54 -5.86 5.54 9.00
N THR A 55 -5.11 4.63 9.63
CA THR A 55 -5.49 4.02 10.93
C THR A 55 -4.48 4.32 12.05
N GLY A 56 -3.29 4.83 11.72
CA GLY A 56 -2.26 5.16 12.69
C GLY A 56 -0.95 5.59 12.02
N ARG A 57 0.05 5.93 12.84
CA ARG A 57 1.42 6.21 12.41
C ARG A 57 2.36 5.22 13.10
N LEU A 58 3.35 4.74 12.35
CA LEU A 58 4.43 3.91 12.87
C LEU A 58 5.68 4.78 13.06
N GLY A 59 6.35 4.62 14.20
CA GLY A 59 7.68 5.16 14.45
C GLY A 59 8.70 4.02 14.42
N GLU A 60 9.74 4.17 13.62
CA GLU A 60 10.89 3.26 13.62
C GLU A 60 11.99 3.90 14.47
N LEU A 61 12.38 3.21 15.54
CA LEU A 61 13.37 3.68 16.52
C LEU A 61 14.48 2.64 16.60
N GLN A 62 15.74 3.12 16.61
CA GLN A 62 16.91 2.28 16.82
C GLN A 62 17.70 2.83 18.00
N LYS A 63 17.88 2.02 19.05
CA LYS A 63 18.80 2.34 20.14
C LYS A 63 20.23 2.14 19.65
N LYS A 64 21.12 3.11 19.91
CA LYS A 64 22.56 2.92 19.75
C LYS A 64 23.09 2.13 20.96
N ALA A 65 23.72 0.99 20.71
CA ALA A 65 24.54 0.33 21.71
C ALA A 65 25.89 1.06 21.77
N GLY A 66 26.34 1.37 22.99
CA GLY A 66 27.71 1.81 23.24
C GLY A 66 28.66 0.62 23.31
#